data_AF-A0A967C2W6-F1
#
_entry.id   AF-A0A967C2W6-F1
#
_cell.length_a   1.000
_cell.length_b   1.000
_cell.length_c   1.000
_cell.angle_alpha   90.00
_cell.angle_beta   90.00
_cell.angle_gamma   90.00
#
_symmetry.space_group_name_H-M   'P 1'
#
loop_
_entity.id
_entity.type
_entity.pdbx_description
1 polymer ?
#
loop_
_entity_poly.entity_id
_entity_poly.type
_entity_poly.pdbx_seq_one_letter_code
_entity_poly.pdbx_strand_id
1 'polypeptide(L)'
;MTTIQGGIPLASAREITPQLHQLHDLKETDPERWESMQRTLQTLHEGPSAAERAAQLAKQRAVPVHSVYRVNGEIVAIHQTGGGTTSTNAAGGARNIPGQGDAATVGWERGLRGDALNDFVADHITANLKKKYGSALTIETYDNAASAPTTGEMQDEMFGITSQRDTVPGRMSRVAIDTESWARLLDQYR
;
A
#
# COMPACT_ATOMS: atom_id res chain seq x y z
N MET A 1 31.91 16.80 -2.47
CA MET A 1 32.66 15.71 -1.83
C MET A 1 31.74 15.18 -0.73
N THR A 2 31.07 14.06 -0.99
CA THR A 2 29.84 13.66 -0.29
C THR A 2 30.13 12.45 0.59
N THR A 3 29.86 12.58 1.90
CA THR A 3 29.91 11.47 2.86
C THR A 3 28.54 11.40 3.53
N ILE A 4 27.80 10.31 3.35
CA ILE A 4 26.64 9.97 4.17
C ILE A 4 27.09 8.83 5.10
N GLN A 5 27.41 9.17 6.35
CA GLN A 5 27.60 8.21 7.43
C GLN A 5 26.21 7.84 7.98
N GLY A 6 25.67 6.71 7.52
CA GLY A 6 24.54 6.05 8.17
C GLY A 6 25.01 5.23 9.37
N GLY A 7 25.34 5.89 10.47
CA GLY A 7 25.56 5.22 11.75
C GLY A 7 24.24 4.98 12.46
N ILE A 8 23.94 3.73 12.81
CA ILE A 8 22.83 3.40 13.71
C ILE A 8 23.13 4.05 15.07
N PRO A 9 22.20 4.78 15.70
CA PRO A 9 22.42 5.38 17.02
C PRO A 9 22.81 4.30 18.04
N LEU A 10 23.88 4.55 18.82
CA LEU A 10 24.41 3.60 19.82
C LEU A 10 23.36 3.13 20.84
N ALA A 11 22.31 3.93 21.08
CA ALA A 11 21.20 3.57 21.94
C ALA A 11 20.35 2.42 21.35
N SER A 12 20.15 2.39 20.03
CA SER A 12 19.44 1.33 19.31
C SER A 12 20.26 0.04 19.21
N ALA A 13 21.60 0.14 19.26
CA ALA A 13 22.48 -1.04 19.24
C ALA A 13 22.38 -1.88 20.53
N ARG A 14 22.02 -1.28 21.68
CA ARG A 14 21.85 -1.99 22.96
C ARG A 14 20.55 -2.77 23.07
N GLU A 15 19.51 -2.42 22.31
CA GLU A 15 18.23 -3.16 22.29
C GLU A 15 18.25 -4.37 21.33
N ILE A 16 19.18 -4.39 20.37
CA ILE A 16 19.33 -5.48 19.39
C ILE A 16 20.13 -6.66 19.99
N THR A 17 21.08 -6.39 20.89
CA THR A 17 21.96 -7.42 21.49
C THR A 17 21.23 -8.55 22.24
N PRO A 18 20.15 -8.29 23.01
CA PRO A 18 19.37 -9.36 23.65
C PRO A 18 18.61 -10.24 22.66
N GLN A 19 18.12 -9.65 21.55
CA GLN A 19 17.37 -10.36 20.51
C GLN A 19 18.31 -11.26 19.68
N LEU A 20 19.56 -10.85 19.48
CA LEU A 20 20.58 -11.65 18.81
C LEU A 20 21.03 -12.87 19.64
N HIS A 21 21.14 -12.74 20.97
CA HIS A 21 21.44 -13.90 21.85
C HIS A 21 20.32 -14.95 21.81
N GLN A 22 19.05 -14.51 21.79
CA GLN A 22 17.91 -15.42 21.65
C GLN A 22 17.91 -16.16 20.30
N LEU A 23 18.41 -15.52 19.24
CA LEU A 23 18.57 -16.15 17.92
C LEU A 23 19.71 -17.16 17.89
N HIS A 24 20.82 -16.89 18.60
CA HIS A 24 21.94 -17.81 18.74
C HIS A 24 21.56 -19.05 19.55
N ASP A 25 20.87 -18.87 20.68
CA ASP A 25 20.37 -19.97 21.50
C ASP A 25 19.37 -20.84 20.72
N LEU A 26 18.53 -20.26 19.86
CA LEU A 26 17.59 -21.00 19.03
C LEU A 26 18.28 -21.97 18.06
N LYS A 27 19.44 -21.58 17.50
CA LYS A 27 20.21 -22.41 16.58
C LYS A 27 20.77 -23.66 17.25
N GLU A 28 21.16 -23.56 18.51
CA GLU A 28 21.72 -24.68 19.29
C GLU A 28 20.65 -25.54 19.96
N THR A 29 19.55 -24.93 20.40
CA THR A 29 18.47 -25.60 21.14
C THR A 29 17.39 -26.20 20.24
N ASP A 30 17.15 -25.65 19.05
CA ASP A 30 16.12 -26.08 18.11
C ASP A 30 16.52 -25.79 16.64
N PRO A 31 17.43 -26.60 16.07
CA PRO A 31 17.98 -26.37 14.73
C PRO A 31 16.93 -26.43 13.62
N GLU A 32 15.85 -27.22 13.80
CA GLU A 32 14.75 -27.29 12.83
C GLU A 32 13.97 -25.96 12.79
N ARG A 33 13.69 -25.38 13.96
CA ARG A 33 13.05 -24.07 14.06
C ARG A 33 13.94 -22.95 13.53
N TRP A 34 15.25 -23.04 13.73
CA TRP A 34 16.23 -22.12 13.14
C TRP A 34 16.20 -22.17 11.60
N GLU A 35 16.27 -23.36 11.00
CA GLU A 35 16.19 -23.51 9.54
C GLU A 35 14.85 -23.03 8.96
N SER A 36 13.73 -23.31 9.66
CA SER A 36 12.41 -22.83 9.28
C SER A 36 12.32 -21.29 9.30
N MET A 37 12.91 -20.67 10.32
CA MET A 37 13.01 -19.21 10.43
C MET A 37 13.90 -18.62 9.33
N GLN A 38 15.04 -19.24 9.01
CA GLN A 38 15.90 -18.80 7.92
C GLN A 38 15.18 -18.88 6.56
N ARG A 39 14.45 -19.97 6.28
CA ARG A 39 13.61 -20.08 5.08
C ARG A 39 12.52 -19.00 5.03
N THR A 40 11.89 -18.72 6.17
CA THR A 40 10.86 -17.67 6.26
C THR A 40 11.45 -16.28 5.97
N LEU A 41 12.60 -15.96 6.57
CA LEU A 41 13.30 -14.70 6.34
C LEU A 41 13.79 -14.55 4.90
N GLN A 42 14.30 -15.64 4.31
CA GLN A 42 14.70 -15.66 2.90
C GLN A 42 13.50 -15.42 1.98
N THR A 43 12.37 -16.08 2.23
CA THR A 43 11.13 -15.86 1.47
C THR A 43 10.61 -14.43 1.62
N LEU A 44 10.67 -13.84 2.82
CA LEU A 44 10.31 -12.44 3.07
C LEU A 44 11.27 -11.47 2.36
N HIS A 45 12.55 -11.81 2.29
CA HIS A 45 13.59 -11.01 1.64
C HIS A 45 13.46 -11.02 0.11
N GLU A 46 13.28 -12.20 -0.47
CA GLU A 46 13.07 -12.39 -1.91
C GLU A 46 11.74 -11.75 -2.35
N GLY A 47 10.74 -11.77 -1.46
CA GLY A 47 9.42 -11.21 -1.71
C GLY A 47 8.67 -11.96 -2.82
N PRO A 48 7.45 -11.52 -3.17
CA PRO A 48 6.72 -12.13 -4.26
C PRO A 48 7.46 -11.96 -5.59
N SER A 49 7.46 -13.02 -6.39
CA SER A 49 8.04 -13.02 -7.73
C SER A 49 7.45 -11.91 -8.60
N ALA A 50 8.14 -11.55 -9.69
CA ALA A 50 7.61 -10.56 -10.64
C ALA A 50 6.23 -10.96 -11.19
N ALA A 51 6.02 -12.26 -11.44
CA ALA A 51 4.74 -12.79 -11.91
C ALA A 51 3.63 -12.68 -10.85
N GLU A 52 3.92 -13.01 -9.60
CA GLU A 52 2.95 -12.89 -8.50
C GLU A 52 2.57 -11.42 -8.23
N ARG A 53 3.55 -10.51 -8.27
CA ARG A 53 3.30 -9.08 -8.16
C ARG A 53 2.43 -8.56 -9.30
N ALA A 54 2.71 -8.97 -10.53
CA ALA A 54 1.91 -8.59 -11.69
C ALA A 54 0.47 -9.12 -11.57
N ALA A 55 0.30 -10.38 -11.14
CA ALA A 55 -1.02 -10.96 -10.92
C ALA A 55 -1.79 -10.25 -9.79
N GLN A 56 -1.12 -9.87 -8.70
CA GLN A 56 -1.73 -9.13 -7.60
C GLN A 56 -2.17 -7.72 -8.06
N LEU A 57 -1.32 -7.01 -8.80
CA LEU A 57 -1.65 -5.71 -9.37
C LEU A 57 -2.82 -5.81 -10.35
N ALA A 58 -2.85 -6.83 -11.22
CA ALA A 58 -3.96 -7.07 -12.12
C ALA A 58 -5.27 -7.28 -11.37
N LYS A 59 -5.26 -8.06 -10.28
CA LYS A 59 -6.44 -8.25 -9.42
C LYS A 59 -6.92 -6.96 -8.79
N GLN A 60 -6.01 -6.13 -8.25
CA GLN A 60 -6.37 -4.84 -7.66
C GLN A 60 -6.92 -3.85 -8.70
N ARG A 61 -6.35 -3.87 -9.91
CA ARG A 61 -6.78 -2.99 -11.00
C ARG A 61 -8.13 -3.41 -11.59
N ALA A 62 -8.49 -4.69 -11.52
CA ALA A 62 -9.77 -5.21 -12.03
C ALA A 62 -10.97 -4.94 -11.09
N VAL A 63 -10.75 -4.38 -9.90
CA VAL A 63 -11.85 -4.08 -8.95
C VAL A 63 -12.74 -2.98 -9.53
N PRO A 64 -14.07 -3.18 -9.62
CA PRO A 64 -14.98 -2.16 -10.11
C PRO A 64 -15.02 -0.95 -9.17
N VAL A 65 -15.22 0.22 -9.75
CA VAL A 65 -15.35 1.47 -9.00
C VAL A 65 -16.79 1.65 -8.53
N HIS A 66 -16.96 2.03 -7.27
CA HIS A 66 -18.27 2.43 -6.73
C HIS A 66 -18.56 3.90 -7.04
N SER A 67 -17.61 4.80 -6.78
CA SER A 67 -17.78 6.24 -7.02
C SER A 67 -16.51 6.92 -7.53
N VAL A 68 -16.68 7.81 -8.52
CA VAL A 68 -15.64 8.70 -9.05
C VAL A 68 -15.97 10.14 -8.68
N TYR A 69 -14.98 10.84 -8.13
CA TYR A 69 -15.12 12.23 -7.70
C TYR A 69 -14.27 13.13 -8.58
N ARG A 70 -14.89 14.12 -9.20
CA ARG A 70 -14.24 15.04 -10.15
C ARG A 70 -14.36 16.50 -9.72
N VAL A 71 -13.35 17.29 -10.03
CA VAL A 71 -13.35 18.74 -9.89
C VAL A 71 -12.79 19.33 -11.19
N ASN A 72 -13.56 20.19 -11.85
CA ASN A 72 -13.20 20.75 -13.17
C ASN A 72 -12.82 19.69 -14.22
N GLY A 73 -13.48 18.53 -14.18
CA GLY A 73 -13.23 17.39 -15.08
C GLY A 73 -12.11 16.45 -14.62
N GLU A 74 -11.23 16.87 -13.71
CA GLU A 74 -10.13 16.02 -13.21
C GLU A 74 -10.60 15.12 -12.06
N ILE A 75 -10.17 13.84 -12.07
CA ILE A 75 -10.46 12.92 -10.96
C ILE A 75 -9.62 13.32 -9.74
N VAL A 76 -10.30 13.60 -8.62
CA VAL A 76 -9.65 13.91 -7.34
C VAL A 76 -9.66 12.70 -6.39
N ALA A 77 -10.64 11.80 -6.53
CA ALA A 77 -10.73 10.56 -5.77
C ALA A 77 -11.53 9.48 -6.50
N ILE A 78 -11.24 8.21 -6.16
CA ILE A 78 -11.94 7.00 -6.63
C ILE A 78 -12.21 6.13 -5.42
N HIS A 79 -13.46 5.73 -5.20
CA HIS A 79 -13.85 4.74 -4.20
C HIS A 79 -14.21 3.42 -4.86
N GLN A 80 -13.61 2.32 -4.42
CA GLN A 80 -13.73 1.00 -5.04
C GLN A 80 -14.81 0.17 -4.34
N THR A 81 -15.47 -0.71 -5.08
CA THR A 81 -16.40 -1.69 -4.49
C THR A 81 -15.62 -2.66 -3.60
N GLY A 82 -16.13 -2.89 -2.38
CA GLY A 82 -15.44 -3.74 -1.39
C GLY A 82 -14.41 -2.99 -0.53
N GLY A 83 -14.34 -1.67 -0.68
CA GLY A 83 -13.53 -0.78 0.14
C GLY A 83 -12.24 -0.33 -0.53
N GLY A 84 -11.62 0.70 0.07
CA GLY A 84 -10.45 1.38 -0.50
C GLY A 84 -10.84 2.63 -1.27
N THR A 85 -10.05 3.68 -1.09
CA THR A 85 -10.18 4.92 -1.86
C THR A 85 -8.79 5.35 -2.27
N THR A 86 -8.63 5.68 -3.54
CA THR A 86 -7.43 6.33 -4.07
C THR A 86 -7.74 7.81 -4.24
N SER A 87 -6.82 8.69 -3.85
CA SER A 87 -6.95 10.13 -4.04
C SER A 87 -5.65 10.70 -4.60
N THR A 88 -5.77 11.83 -5.30
CA THR A 88 -4.64 12.53 -5.91
C THR A 88 -4.60 13.99 -5.44
N ASN A 89 -3.51 14.67 -5.78
CA ASN A 89 -3.40 16.12 -5.59
C ASN A 89 -3.94 16.93 -6.77
N ALA A 90 -4.51 16.28 -7.79
CA ALA A 90 -5.26 16.97 -8.84
C ALA A 90 -6.28 17.94 -8.20
N ALA A 91 -6.44 19.12 -8.80
CA ALA A 91 -7.22 20.23 -8.25
C ALA A 91 -6.89 20.67 -6.79
N GLY A 92 -5.62 20.61 -6.35
CA GLY A 92 -5.17 21.34 -5.15
C GLY A 92 -5.39 20.61 -3.81
N GLY A 93 -5.22 19.29 -3.79
CA GLY A 93 -4.90 18.58 -2.54
C GLY A 93 -5.98 17.67 -1.98
N ALA A 94 -6.55 16.76 -2.78
CA ALA A 94 -7.32 15.66 -2.22
C ALA A 94 -6.44 14.56 -1.57
N ARG A 95 -5.09 14.69 -1.55
CA ARG A 95 -4.26 13.89 -0.63
C ARG A 95 -4.79 14.10 0.78
N ASN A 96 -5.17 12.99 1.42
CA ASN A 96 -5.70 12.95 2.78
C ASN A 96 -7.09 13.59 2.87
N ILE A 97 -8.08 12.96 2.24
CA ILE A 97 -9.49 13.22 2.56
C ILE A 97 -9.68 12.92 4.06
N PRO A 98 -9.91 13.94 4.90
CA PRO A 98 -9.96 13.75 6.35
C PRO A 98 -11.04 12.74 6.73
N GLY A 99 -10.71 11.79 7.61
CA GLY A 99 -11.67 10.79 8.11
C GLY A 99 -12.01 9.66 7.13
N GLN A 100 -11.31 9.51 6.01
CA GLN A 100 -11.53 8.38 5.09
C GLN A 100 -11.17 7.04 5.74
N GLY A 101 -10.02 6.95 6.42
CA GLY A 101 -9.62 5.75 7.17
C GLY A 101 -10.57 5.45 8.34
N ASP A 102 -11.11 6.50 8.95
CA ASP A 102 -12.02 6.38 10.09
C ASP A 102 -13.42 5.93 9.66
N ALA A 103 -13.89 6.31 8.47
CA ALA A 103 -15.23 5.97 8.00
C ALA A 103 -15.48 4.47 7.88
N ALA A 104 -14.51 3.71 7.35
CA ALA A 104 -14.64 2.25 7.25
C ALA A 104 -14.70 1.60 8.64
N THR A 105 -13.84 2.04 9.56
CA THR A 105 -13.81 1.59 10.96
C THR A 105 -15.13 1.88 11.67
N VAL A 106 -15.61 3.12 11.58
CA VAL A 106 -16.89 3.55 12.18
C VAL A 106 -18.06 2.76 11.58
N GLY A 107 -18.07 2.52 10.27
CA GLY A 107 -19.08 1.70 9.62
C GLY A 107 -19.08 0.26 10.14
N TRP A 108 -17.89 -0.32 10.34
CA TRP A 108 -17.75 -1.66 10.91
C TRP A 108 -18.22 -1.75 12.36
N GLU A 109 -17.88 -0.77 13.20
CA GLU A 109 -18.33 -0.66 14.60
C GLU A 109 -19.85 -0.53 14.71
N ARG A 110 -20.48 0.11 13.71
CA ARG A 110 -21.94 0.18 13.56
C ARG A 110 -22.58 -1.11 13.01
N GLY A 111 -21.79 -2.13 12.75
CA GLY A 111 -22.27 -3.41 12.20
C GLY A 111 -22.56 -3.39 10.70
N LEU A 112 -22.20 -2.33 9.96
CA LEU A 112 -22.41 -2.26 8.51
C LEU A 112 -21.45 -3.19 7.77
N ARG A 113 -21.94 -3.86 6.73
CA ARG A 113 -21.18 -4.82 5.90
C ARG A 113 -21.62 -4.72 4.44
N GLY A 114 -20.79 -5.22 3.52
CA GLY A 114 -21.10 -5.26 2.09
C GLY A 114 -21.43 -3.88 1.53
N ASP A 115 -22.49 -3.80 0.74
CA ASP A 115 -22.88 -2.56 0.04
C ASP A 115 -23.26 -1.44 1.01
N ALA A 116 -23.95 -1.74 2.11
CA ALA A 116 -24.29 -0.74 3.12
C ALA A 116 -23.05 -0.08 3.76
N LEU A 117 -21.93 -0.80 3.86
CA LEU A 117 -20.68 -0.21 4.29
C LEU A 117 -20.05 0.66 3.20
N ASN A 118 -20.06 0.20 1.94
CA ASN A 118 -19.53 0.97 0.82
C ASN A 118 -20.28 2.31 0.68
N ASP A 119 -21.61 2.28 0.73
CA ASP A 119 -22.44 3.49 0.65
C ASP A 119 -22.14 4.45 1.81
N PHE A 120 -22.02 3.92 3.03
CA PHE A 120 -21.66 4.73 4.20
C PHE A 120 -20.29 5.42 4.04
N VAL A 121 -19.30 4.70 3.53
CA VAL A 121 -17.96 5.26 3.28
C VAL A 121 -18.00 6.28 2.14
N ALA A 122 -18.72 5.98 1.06
CA ALA A 122 -18.91 6.88 -0.09
C ALA A 122 -19.60 8.18 0.32
N ASP A 123 -20.61 8.11 1.18
CA ASP A 123 -21.29 9.28 1.75
C ASP A 123 -20.34 10.13 2.61
N HIS A 124 -19.51 9.48 3.42
CA HIS A 124 -18.52 10.18 4.25
C HIS A 124 -17.46 10.89 3.39
N ILE A 125 -16.97 10.23 2.34
CA ILE A 125 -16.05 10.83 1.37
C ILE A 125 -16.72 12.01 0.68
N THR A 126 -17.95 11.82 0.18
CA THR A 126 -18.77 12.85 -0.46
C THR A 126 -18.93 14.07 0.43
N ALA A 127 -19.28 13.89 1.70
CA ALA A 127 -19.46 14.99 2.64
C ALA A 127 -18.16 15.80 2.82
N ASN A 128 -17.01 15.14 2.93
CA ASN A 128 -15.73 15.82 3.08
C ASN A 128 -15.28 16.54 1.81
N LEU A 129 -15.48 15.93 0.65
CA LEU A 129 -15.17 16.56 -0.64
C LEU A 129 -16.11 17.74 -0.94
N LYS A 130 -17.41 17.63 -0.61
CA LYS A 130 -18.35 18.76 -0.73
C LYS A 130 -17.98 19.93 0.18
N LYS A 131 -17.52 19.68 1.41
CA LYS A 131 -17.01 20.75 2.30
C LYS A 131 -15.81 21.48 1.68
N LYS A 132 -14.95 20.76 0.97
CA LYS A 132 -13.73 21.32 0.38
C LYS A 132 -13.98 22.03 -0.96
N TYR A 133 -14.73 21.40 -1.85
CA TYR A 133 -14.87 21.83 -3.26
C TYR A 133 -16.23 22.45 -3.58
N GLY A 134 -17.21 22.35 -2.67
CA GLY A 134 -18.53 22.94 -2.83
C GLY A 134 -19.23 22.44 -4.10
N SER A 135 -19.76 23.38 -4.88
CA SER A 135 -20.46 23.10 -6.14
C SER A 135 -19.55 22.68 -7.30
N ALA A 136 -18.23 22.80 -7.16
CA ALA A 136 -17.29 22.35 -8.20
C ALA A 136 -17.12 20.82 -8.21
N LEU A 137 -17.58 20.13 -7.18
CA LEU A 137 -17.52 18.67 -7.09
C LEU A 137 -18.62 18.04 -7.94
N THR A 138 -18.21 17.17 -8.86
CA THR A 138 -19.08 16.23 -9.58
C THR A 138 -18.83 14.83 -9.05
N ILE A 139 -19.88 14.04 -8.90
CA ILE A 139 -19.83 12.68 -8.38
C ILE A 139 -20.56 11.78 -9.35
N GLU A 140 -19.92 10.69 -9.74
CA GLU A 140 -20.52 9.64 -10.53
C GLU A 140 -20.47 8.35 -9.71
N THR A 141 -21.64 7.76 -9.45
CA THR A 141 -21.80 6.54 -8.64
C THR A 141 -22.37 5.44 -9.52
N TYR A 142 -21.83 4.23 -9.39
CA TYR A 142 -22.19 3.07 -10.18
C TYR A 142 -22.85 2.01 -9.30
N ASP A 143 -24.16 1.80 -9.50
CA ASP A 143 -24.92 0.78 -8.76
C ASP A 143 -24.68 -0.64 -9.29
N ASN A 144 -24.16 -0.76 -10.51
CA ASN A 144 -23.91 -2.04 -11.17
C ASN A 144 -22.43 -2.21 -11.51
N ALA A 145 -21.80 -3.19 -10.86
CA ALA A 145 -20.41 -3.55 -11.08
C ALA A 145 -20.09 -3.95 -12.54
N ALA A 146 -21.06 -4.44 -13.32
CA ALA A 146 -20.85 -4.85 -14.71
C ALA A 146 -20.72 -3.66 -15.68
N SER A 147 -21.24 -2.50 -15.31
CA SER A 147 -21.14 -1.25 -16.09
C SER A 147 -20.15 -0.26 -15.50
N ALA A 148 -19.67 -0.51 -14.28
CA ALA A 148 -18.70 0.34 -13.62
C ALA A 148 -17.32 0.20 -14.29
N PRO A 149 -16.58 1.30 -14.49
CA PRO A 149 -15.20 1.22 -14.88
C PRO A 149 -14.39 0.52 -13.78
N THR A 150 -13.28 -0.08 -14.20
CA THR A 150 -12.33 -0.68 -13.27
C THR A 150 -11.48 0.38 -12.59
N THR A 151 -10.98 0.04 -11.41
CA THR A 151 -10.04 0.86 -10.66
C THR A 151 -8.81 1.20 -11.49
N GLY A 152 -8.31 0.23 -12.27
CA GLY A 152 -7.16 0.41 -13.15
C GLY A 152 -7.41 1.49 -14.20
N GLU A 153 -8.55 1.46 -14.88
CA GLU A 153 -8.92 2.47 -15.88
C GLU A 153 -9.02 3.87 -15.27
N MET A 154 -9.67 3.98 -14.10
CA MET A 154 -9.82 5.27 -13.43
C MET A 154 -8.51 5.79 -12.83
N GLN A 155 -7.63 4.91 -12.33
CA GLN A 155 -6.29 5.30 -11.89
C GLN A 155 -5.41 5.76 -13.05
N ASP A 156 -5.49 5.08 -14.18
CA ASP A 156 -4.78 5.46 -15.41
C ASP A 156 -5.20 6.86 -15.86
N GLU A 157 -6.50 7.15 -15.84
CA GLU A 157 -7.03 8.49 -16.08
C GLU A 157 -6.54 9.50 -15.02
N MET A 158 -6.71 9.18 -13.73
CA MET A 158 -6.35 10.03 -12.59
C MET A 158 -4.87 10.46 -12.60
N PHE A 159 -3.97 9.57 -13.02
CA PHE A 159 -2.53 9.82 -13.01
C PHE A 159 -1.95 10.13 -14.40
N GLY A 160 -2.81 10.24 -15.43
CA GLY A 160 -2.37 10.47 -16.81
C GLY A 160 -1.49 9.33 -17.35
N ILE A 161 -1.62 8.12 -16.79
CA ILE A 161 -0.98 6.91 -17.29
C ILE A 161 -1.89 6.39 -18.41
N THR A 162 -1.87 7.06 -19.56
CA THR A 162 -2.37 6.42 -20.78
C THR A 162 -1.61 5.11 -20.95
N SER A 163 -2.32 4.05 -21.36
CA SER A 163 -1.90 2.63 -21.39
C SER A 163 -0.66 2.31 -22.28
N GLN A 164 0.18 3.29 -22.60
CA GLN A 164 1.41 3.20 -23.36
C GLN A 164 2.70 3.19 -22.50
N ARG A 165 2.63 2.92 -21.20
CA ARG A 165 3.83 2.61 -20.39
C ARG A 165 3.95 1.12 -20.09
N ASP A 166 3.93 0.32 -21.14
CA ASP A 166 4.73 -0.90 -21.11
C ASP A 166 6.20 -0.50 -21.05
N THR A 167 6.92 -1.07 -20.10
CA THR A 167 8.37 -0.89 -19.83
C THR A 167 8.79 0.39 -19.07
N VAL A 168 8.71 0.32 -17.73
CA VAL A 168 9.79 0.89 -16.91
C VAL A 168 10.56 -0.26 -16.27
N PRO A 169 11.64 -0.76 -16.89
CA PRO A 169 12.57 -1.63 -16.21
C PRO A 169 13.41 -0.77 -15.26
N GLY A 170 13.21 -0.99 -13.96
CA GLY A 170 14.18 -0.67 -12.92
C GLY A 170 14.30 0.80 -12.50
N ARG A 171 13.73 1.13 -11.33
CA ARG A 171 14.48 1.79 -10.23
C ARG A 171 13.59 1.93 -8.99
N MET A 172 13.71 0.96 -8.09
CA MET A 172 13.81 1.28 -6.67
C MET A 172 15.05 0.57 -6.18
N SER A 173 16.14 1.31 -6.02
CA SER A 173 17.28 0.90 -5.20
C SER A 173 16.79 0.82 -3.76
N ARG A 174 16.18 -0.31 -3.40
CA ARG A 174 16.24 -0.79 -2.02
C ARG A 174 17.72 -1.00 -1.75
N VAL A 175 18.21 -0.56 -0.59
CA VAL A 175 19.48 -1.04 -0.05
C VAL A 175 19.25 -2.52 0.22
N ALA A 176 19.47 -3.34 -0.81
CA ALA A 176 19.61 -4.77 -0.66
C ALA A 176 20.91 -4.94 0.10
N ILE A 177 20.82 -5.28 1.39
CA ILE A 177 21.92 -5.98 2.04
C ILE A 177 22.02 -7.28 1.26
N ASP A 178 23.00 -7.36 0.34
CA ASP A 178 23.20 -8.55 -0.45
C ASP A 178 23.51 -9.74 0.47
N THR A 179 23.26 -10.95 -0.03
CA THR A 179 23.40 -12.18 0.75
C THR A 179 24.81 -12.33 1.35
N GLU A 180 25.84 -11.78 0.69
CA GLU A 180 27.20 -11.74 1.21
C GLU A 180 27.37 -10.75 2.37
N SER A 181 26.69 -9.61 2.33
CA SER A 181 26.69 -8.60 3.39
C SER A 181 25.94 -9.11 4.61
N TRP A 182 24.87 -9.90 4.41
CA TRP A 182 24.19 -10.63 5.49
C TRP A 182 25.08 -11.74 6.06
N ALA A 183 25.69 -12.56 5.20
CA ALA A 183 26.60 -13.62 5.64
C ALA A 183 27.81 -13.06 6.43
N ARG A 184 28.38 -11.93 5.98
CA ARG A 184 29.45 -11.22 6.70
C ARG A 184 28.99 -10.66 8.05
N LEU A 185 27.76 -10.15 8.13
CA LEU A 185 27.16 -9.71 9.39
C LEU A 185 27.02 -10.88 10.38
N LEU A 186 26.60 -12.06 9.91
CA LEU A 186 26.47 -13.25 10.76
C LEU A 186 27.84 -13.84 11.16
N ASP A 187 28.84 -13.75 10.29
CA ASP A 187 30.20 -14.25 10.56
C ASP A 187 30.96 -13.35 11.55
N GLN A 188 30.61 -12.06 11.62
CA GLN A 188 31.16 -11.11 12.60
C GLN A 188 30.70 -11.35 14.05
N TYR A 189 29.70 -12.22 14.25
CA TYR A 189 29.15 -12.62 15.56
C TYR A 189 29.41 -14.10 15.89
N ARG A 190 30.31 -14.77 15.16
CA ARG A 190 30.95 -16.03 15.61
C ARG A 190 32.09 -15.74 16.59
#